data_AF-A0A5C6VX15-F1
#
_entry.id   AF-A0A5C6VX15-F1
#
_cell.length_a   1.000
_cell.length_b   1.000
_cell.length_c   1.000
_cell.angle_alpha   90.00
_cell.angle_beta   90.00
_cell.angle_gamma   90.00
#
_symmetry.space_group_name_H-M   'P 1'
#
loop_
_entity.id
_entity.type
_entity.pdbx_description
1 polymer ?
#
loop_
_entity_poly.entity_id
_entity_poly.type
_entity_poly.pdbx_seq_one_letter_code
_entity_poly.pdbx_strand_id
1 'polypeptide(L)'
;MNALNYLASLLQSSVIEETQPVRLGGEIDALLEELKARAKSGSGREPVHDHQLDAVRRYWSSQEVPTFRDAYLLSFGLCIPHRPQGECVMEDRPRLQRVLDSVDGYIARTASYRRCYQGLAKSYFTYDVDAPEAAPAGKKNWLTLRDYLHDRNREIRDSRPGPAWVDTAIENRQLFNEAPCAPYVSQLLRGDESHIERICEQLQIGKESWFLRQLVLTQVEGATKLDDDEFVSLLPRLLGLLAHNEVLRDRGTILVLDRYARVPGSPLHPKLRDHAVTWWGNPWLPSNATRWGGVAPAARTMVSDWLKLEFIETFFTKLAEDGLADRRRMEFWKRYVKSIDDIEFALGSTARNSREPDLVALRRKMKGLTRELDASGANNAFIMTMGKLVAVEFSGLGNAFYGYDASRSLPFNTSQTLKLGKDERNSLKRSNRMLWLKHGDGIHGWNRWEDMFEATLRESFQILPSVDTSRSSTRSQAANERTRPTSLGSSRENTRSTQNHTATHESYSHVALKRFAATHGLQIDDRTALGGNLWVRGDEDDGHIGQVLADWGFHVKPGKGWWK
;
A
#
# COMPACT_ATOMS: atom_id res chain seq x y z
N MET A 1 58.55 -14.08 -31.67
CA MET A 1 57.25 -14.30 -32.32
C MET A 1 56.82 -12.99 -32.97
N ASN A 2 56.61 -12.99 -34.29
CA ASN A 2 56.40 -11.79 -35.11
C ASN A 2 54.92 -11.36 -35.05
N ALA A 3 54.63 -10.06 -34.90
CA ALA A 3 53.28 -9.50 -34.77
C ALA A 3 52.35 -9.87 -35.95
N LEU A 4 52.94 -10.10 -37.12
CA LEU A 4 52.25 -10.61 -38.30
C LEU A 4 51.63 -12.01 -38.10
N ASN A 5 52.28 -12.89 -37.34
CA ASN A 5 51.75 -14.23 -37.08
C ASN A 5 50.59 -14.20 -36.07
N TYR A 6 50.60 -13.25 -35.14
CA TYR A 6 49.51 -13.04 -34.19
C TYR A 6 48.28 -12.44 -34.89
N LEU A 7 48.49 -11.50 -35.81
CA LEU A 7 47.41 -10.92 -36.62
C LEU A 7 46.81 -11.97 -37.58
N ALA A 8 47.65 -12.82 -38.18
CA ALA A 8 47.19 -13.93 -39.02
C ALA A 8 46.37 -14.96 -38.23
N SER A 9 46.73 -15.27 -36.98
CA SER A 9 45.94 -16.19 -36.14
C SER A 9 44.58 -15.62 -35.72
N LEU A 10 44.47 -14.30 -35.54
CA LEU A 10 43.21 -13.62 -35.22
C LEU A 10 42.26 -13.56 -36.43
N LEU A 11 42.81 -13.48 -37.64
CA LEU A 11 42.05 -13.47 -38.90
C LEU A 11 41.62 -14.88 -39.33
N GLN A 12 42.38 -15.92 -39.00
CA GLN A 12 41.99 -17.30 -39.32
C GLN A 12 40.76 -17.79 -38.53
N SER A 13 40.53 -17.27 -37.32
CA SER A 13 39.31 -17.58 -36.54
C SER A 13 38.05 -16.87 -37.05
N SER A 14 38.18 -15.89 -37.95
CA SER A 14 37.04 -15.14 -38.55
C SER A 14 36.69 -15.60 -39.97
N VAL A 15 37.41 -16.57 -40.54
CA VAL A 15 37.17 -17.11 -41.89
C VAL A 15 36.32 -18.40 -41.86
N ILE A 16 35.89 -18.86 -40.68
CA ILE A 16 34.94 -19.97 -40.50
C ILE A 16 33.63 -19.45 -39.88
N GLU A 17 33.20 -18.24 -40.27
CA GLU A 17 31.79 -17.87 -40.15
C GLU A 17 31.09 -18.21 -41.46
N GLU A 18 30.16 -19.15 -41.33
CA GLU A 18 29.24 -19.61 -42.35
C GLU A 18 28.69 -18.44 -43.17
N THR A 19 28.58 -18.65 -44.47
CA THR A 19 27.75 -17.83 -45.36
C THR A 19 26.30 -17.93 -44.90
N GLN A 20 25.93 -17.12 -43.90
CA GLN A 20 24.54 -16.93 -43.54
C GLN A 20 23.85 -16.24 -44.72
N PRO A 21 22.83 -16.87 -45.35
CA PRO A 21 22.03 -16.16 -46.33
C PRO A 21 21.39 -14.97 -45.63
N VAL A 22 21.54 -13.78 -46.21
CA VAL A 22 20.87 -12.55 -45.78
C VAL A 22 19.38 -12.90 -45.63
N ARG A 23 18.91 -13.02 -44.40
CA ARG A 23 17.49 -13.17 -44.12
C ARG A 23 16.86 -11.85 -44.54
N LEU A 24 16.21 -11.85 -45.70
CA LEU A 24 15.20 -10.87 -46.08
C LEU A 24 14.01 -11.02 -45.11
N GLY A 25 14.22 -10.64 -43.86
CA GLY A 25 13.19 -10.58 -42.83
C GLY A 25 12.48 -9.24 -42.95
N GLY A 26 11.16 -9.23 -42.77
CA GLY A 26 10.26 -8.07 -42.90
C GLY A 26 10.58 -6.87 -41.99
N GLU A 27 11.74 -6.78 -41.37
CA GLU A 27 12.27 -5.58 -40.73
C GLU A 27 12.54 -4.47 -41.75
N ILE A 28 13.06 -4.80 -42.93
CA ILE A 28 13.26 -3.82 -44.00
C ILE A 28 11.91 -3.32 -44.50
N ASP A 29 10.94 -4.21 -44.72
CA ASP A 29 9.59 -3.83 -45.16
C ASP A 29 8.82 -3.06 -44.08
N ALA A 30 8.98 -3.42 -42.80
CA ALA A 30 8.43 -2.67 -41.67
C ALA A 30 9.05 -1.27 -41.56
N LEU A 31 10.38 -1.16 -41.72
CA LEU A 31 11.07 0.13 -41.81
C LEU A 31 10.62 0.92 -43.04
N LEU A 32 10.35 0.26 -44.17
CA LEU A 32 9.89 0.90 -45.39
C LEU A 32 8.45 1.41 -45.26
N GLU A 33 7.58 0.65 -44.58
CA GLU A 33 6.22 1.09 -44.24
C GLU A 33 6.22 2.18 -43.16
N GLU A 34 7.11 2.12 -42.18
CA GLU A 34 7.33 3.20 -41.20
C GLU A 34 7.85 4.47 -41.89
N LEU A 35 8.80 4.34 -42.82
CA LEU A 35 9.31 5.45 -43.63
C LEU A 35 8.23 6.02 -44.57
N LYS A 36 7.39 5.17 -45.17
CA LYS A 36 6.25 5.61 -45.98
C LYS A 36 5.18 6.28 -45.13
N ALA A 37 4.90 5.78 -43.93
CA ALA A 37 3.97 6.40 -42.98
C ALA A 37 4.48 7.78 -42.52
N ARG A 38 5.78 7.89 -42.20
CA ARG A 38 6.45 9.16 -41.88
C ARG A 38 6.54 10.12 -43.05
N ALA A 39 6.69 9.63 -44.27
CA ALA A 39 6.65 10.47 -45.47
C ALA A 39 5.22 10.97 -45.77
N LYS A 40 4.20 10.14 -45.49
CA LYS A 40 2.78 10.49 -45.63
C LYS A 40 2.27 11.45 -44.55
N SER A 41 2.84 11.47 -43.35
CA SER A 41 2.42 12.37 -42.26
C SER A 41 2.75 13.85 -42.53
N GLY A 42 3.63 14.15 -43.50
CA GLY A 42 4.03 15.51 -43.86
C GLY A 42 4.73 16.28 -42.75
N SER A 43 5.11 15.61 -41.64
CA SER A 43 5.98 16.17 -40.63
C SER A 43 7.36 16.34 -41.26
N GLY A 44 7.88 17.57 -41.36
CA GLY A 44 9.19 17.81 -41.95
C GLY A 44 10.25 16.96 -41.25
N ARG A 45 11.20 16.39 -42.01
CA ARG A 45 12.30 15.61 -41.44
C ARG A 45 13.06 16.50 -40.46
N GLU A 46 13.07 16.10 -39.18
CA GLU A 46 13.88 16.73 -38.16
C GLU A 46 15.32 16.88 -38.68
N PRO A 47 15.95 18.06 -38.52
CA PRO A 47 17.33 18.22 -38.93
C PRO A 47 18.25 17.28 -38.14
N VAL A 48 19.33 16.80 -38.79
CA VAL A 48 20.35 15.99 -38.10
C VAL A 48 20.95 16.78 -36.93
N HIS A 49 21.11 16.12 -35.77
CA HIS A 49 21.60 16.73 -34.53
C HIS A 49 22.88 17.56 -34.74
N ASP A 50 23.86 17.05 -35.49
CA ASP A 50 25.13 17.76 -35.73
C ASP A 50 24.94 19.10 -36.44
N HIS A 51 23.99 19.18 -37.39
CA HIS A 51 23.67 20.44 -38.05
C HIS A 51 22.99 21.44 -37.09
N GLN A 52 22.18 20.93 -36.16
CA GLN A 52 21.58 21.77 -35.12
C GLN A 52 22.67 22.32 -34.19
N LEU A 53 23.57 21.45 -33.71
CA LEU A 53 24.69 21.81 -32.84
C LEU A 53 25.63 22.82 -33.50
N ASP A 54 25.98 22.63 -34.78
CA ASP A 54 26.81 23.57 -35.53
C ASP A 54 26.14 24.94 -35.71
N ALA A 55 24.82 24.97 -35.93
CA ALA A 55 24.07 26.22 -35.97
C ALA A 55 24.07 26.91 -34.59
N VAL A 56 23.82 26.15 -33.51
CA VAL A 56 23.85 26.67 -32.13
C VAL A 56 25.23 27.25 -31.79
N ARG A 57 26.32 26.55 -32.13
CA ARG A 57 27.70 27.03 -31.88
C ARG A 57 28.02 28.32 -32.63
N ARG A 58 27.67 28.39 -33.92
CA ARG A 58 27.86 29.62 -34.72
C ARG A 58 27.06 30.78 -34.12
N TYR A 59 25.79 30.53 -33.83
CA TYR A 59 24.88 31.50 -33.24
C TYR A 59 25.33 31.96 -31.84
N TRP A 60 25.93 31.07 -31.04
CA TRP A 60 26.40 31.42 -29.70
C TRP A 60 27.42 32.57 -29.73
N SER A 61 28.29 32.56 -30.74
CA SER A 61 29.34 33.56 -30.96
C SER A 61 28.84 34.80 -31.71
N SER A 62 28.11 34.63 -32.82
CA SER A 62 27.68 35.77 -33.66
C SER A 62 26.43 36.45 -33.14
N GLN A 63 25.53 35.69 -32.52
CA GLN A 63 24.17 36.09 -32.16
C GLN A 63 23.31 36.58 -33.35
N GLU A 64 23.68 36.15 -34.56
CA GLU A 64 23.01 36.46 -35.82
C GLU A 64 22.26 35.24 -36.38
N VAL A 65 21.08 35.47 -36.94
CA VAL A 65 20.27 34.44 -37.62
C VAL A 65 20.00 34.90 -39.07
N PRO A 66 21.00 34.78 -39.97
CA PRO A 66 20.96 35.46 -41.26
C PRO A 66 20.07 34.77 -42.30
N THR A 67 19.83 33.46 -42.15
CA THR A 67 19.10 32.67 -43.15
C THR A 67 17.93 31.90 -42.54
N PHE A 68 17.01 31.49 -43.41
CA PHE A 68 15.92 30.58 -43.05
C PHE A 68 16.47 29.26 -42.49
N ARG A 69 17.56 28.74 -43.07
CA ARG A 69 18.18 27.49 -42.62
C ARG A 69 18.69 27.62 -41.20
N ASP A 70 19.29 28.75 -40.84
CA ASP A 70 19.75 29.00 -39.48
C ASP A 70 18.57 29.11 -38.50
N ALA A 71 17.51 29.87 -38.85
CA ALA A 71 16.30 29.95 -38.04
C ALA A 71 15.64 28.58 -37.81
N TYR A 72 15.56 27.76 -38.87
CA TYR A 72 15.05 26.40 -38.82
C TYR A 72 15.90 25.49 -37.90
N LEU A 73 17.22 25.47 -38.08
CA LEU A 73 18.12 24.65 -37.26
C LEU A 73 18.10 25.08 -35.78
N LEU A 74 18.11 26.38 -35.51
CA LEU A 74 18.04 26.92 -34.15
C LEU A 74 16.71 26.63 -33.47
N SER A 75 15.60 26.60 -34.22
CA SER A 75 14.29 26.26 -33.66
C SER A 75 14.26 24.86 -33.05
N PHE A 76 14.95 23.89 -33.66
CA PHE A 76 15.12 22.54 -33.11
C PHE A 76 16.24 22.44 -32.07
N GLY A 77 17.22 23.35 -32.14
CA GLY A 77 18.41 23.34 -31.29
C GLY A 77 18.32 24.15 -30.00
N LEU A 78 17.15 24.65 -29.58
CA LEU A 78 17.07 25.56 -28.42
C LEU A 78 17.57 24.92 -27.13
N CYS A 79 17.39 23.61 -26.97
CA CYS A 79 17.80 22.83 -25.80
C CYS A 79 19.21 22.25 -25.92
N ILE A 80 19.90 22.44 -27.05
CA ILE A 80 21.23 21.89 -27.28
C ILE A 80 22.28 22.81 -26.63
N PRO A 81 23.12 22.31 -25.70
CA PRO A 81 24.25 23.07 -25.19
C PRO A 81 25.26 23.40 -26.29
N HIS A 82 25.73 24.65 -26.34
CA HIS A 82 26.76 25.04 -27.32
C HIS A 82 28.11 24.31 -27.11
N ARG A 83 28.36 23.87 -25.87
CA ARG A 83 29.52 23.06 -25.45
C ARG A 83 29.08 22.03 -24.38
N PRO A 84 29.83 20.95 -24.17
CA PRO A 84 29.54 19.99 -23.10
C PRO A 84 29.38 20.70 -21.75
N GLN A 85 28.31 20.38 -21.02
CA GLN A 85 27.95 21.00 -19.73
C GLN A 85 27.80 22.54 -19.77
N GLY A 86 27.63 23.12 -20.96
CA GLY A 86 27.36 24.53 -21.14
C GLY A 86 25.88 24.86 -21.15
N GLU A 87 25.58 26.14 -21.20
CA GLU A 87 24.22 26.66 -21.37
C GLU A 87 23.70 26.38 -22.79
N CYS A 88 22.38 26.21 -22.90
CA CYS A 88 21.66 26.18 -24.17
C CYS A 88 20.96 27.50 -24.46
N VAL A 89 20.42 27.68 -25.68
CA VAL A 89 19.75 28.93 -26.07
C VAL A 89 18.50 29.18 -25.21
N MET A 90 17.82 28.12 -24.76
CA MET A 90 16.67 28.23 -23.84
C MET A 90 17.03 28.91 -22.52
N GLU A 91 18.29 28.88 -22.10
CA GLU A 91 18.74 29.38 -20.80
C GLU A 91 19.25 30.83 -20.88
N ASP A 92 19.37 31.39 -22.08
CA ASP A 92 19.80 32.76 -22.31
C ASP A 92 18.67 33.60 -22.91
N ARG A 93 18.14 34.54 -22.13
CA ARG A 93 16.97 35.35 -22.51
C ARG A 93 17.19 36.18 -23.79
N PRO A 94 18.25 37.01 -23.91
CA PRO A 94 18.51 37.76 -25.14
C PRO A 94 18.63 36.88 -26.38
N ARG A 95 19.30 35.73 -26.27
CA ARG A 95 19.47 34.79 -27.39
C ARG A 95 18.15 34.14 -27.79
N LEU A 96 17.37 33.63 -26.83
CA LEU A 96 16.04 33.09 -27.14
C LEU A 96 15.18 34.12 -27.88
N GLN A 97 15.12 35.36 -27.39
CA GLN A 97 14.30 36.41 -28.00
C GLN A 97 14.69 36.65 -29.46
N ARG A 98 15.99 36.73 -29.77
CA ARG A 98 16.45 36.94 -31.15
C ARG A 98 16.10 35.79 -32.08
N VAL A 99 16.12 34.55 -31.59
CA VAL A 99 15.65 33.41 -32.39
C VAL A 99 14.15 33.54 -32.68
N LEU A 100 13.34 33.87 -31.67
CA LEU A 100 11.89 34.08 -31.85
C LEU A 100 11.59 35.23 -32.83
N ASP A 101 12.27 36.37 -32.68
CA ASP A 101 12.11 37.53 -33.57
C ASP A 101 12.51 37.18 -35.02
N SER A 102 13.57 36.40 -35.20
CA SER A 102 13.98 35.91 -36.53
C SER A 102 12.94 34.98 -37.14
N VAL A 103 12.33 34.10 -36.34
CA VAL A 103 11.26 33.19 -36.77
C VAL A 103 10.00 33.96 -37.17
N ASP A 104 9.63 35.03 -36.44
CA ASP A 104 8.50 35.90 -36.78
C ASP A 104 8.64 36.55 -38.16
N GLY A 105 9.88 36.81 -38.61
CA GLY A 105 10.17 37.29 -39.96
C GLY A 105 9.69 36.36 -41.09
N TYR A 106 9.37 35.10 -40.78
CA TYR A 106 8.87 34.12 -41.75
C TYR A 106 7.35 33.92 -41.72
N ILE A 107 6.58 34.61 -40.85
CA ILE A 107 5.11 34.44 -40.72
C ILE A 107 4.40 34.57 -42.08
N ALA A 108 4.75 35.59 -42.87
CA ALA A 108 4.19 35.80 -44.21
C ALA A 108 4.51 34.68 -45.21
N ARG A 109 5.49 33.81 -44.89
CA ARG A 109 5.89 32.62 -45.65
C ARG A 109 5.50 31.37 -44.85
N THR A 110 4.20 31.06 -44.81
CA THR A 110 3.62 30.02 -43.95
C THR A 110 4.34 28.67 -44.00
N ALA A 111 4.80 28.22 -45.18
CA ALA A 111 5.57 26.98 -45.32
C ALA A 111 6.91 27.00 -44.56
N SER A 112 7.62 28.13 -44.57
CA SER A 112 8.85 28.32 -43.79
C SER A 112 8.54 28.44 -42.31
N TYR A 113 7.55 29.26 -41.95
CA TYR A 113 7.14 29.47 -40.56
C TYR A 113 6.76 28.17 -39.87
N ARG A 114 5.93 27.32 -40.52
CA ARG A 114 5.53 26.00 -40.04
C ARG A 114 6.71 25.13 -39.60
N ARG A 115 7.81 25.14 -40.37
CA ARG A 115 8.99 24.32 -40.08
C ARG A 115 9.74 24.82 -38.85
N CYS A 116 9.84 26.14 -38.68
CA CYS A 116 10.41 26.73 -37.47
C CYS A 116 9.50 26.46 -36.26
N TYR A 117 8.19 26.70 -36.40
CA TYR A 117 7.20 26.44 -35.33
C TYR A 117 7.25 24.98 -34.85
N GLN A 118 7.37 24.01 -35.76
CA GLN A 118 7.51 22.60 -35.40
C GLN A 118 8.75 22.35 -34.54
N GLY A 119 9.89 22.97 -34.89
CA GLY A 119 11.12 22.90 -34.08
C GLY A 119 10.96 23.54 -32.71
N LEU A 120 10.35 24.72 -32.66
CA LEU A 120 10.05 25.44 -31.41
C LEU A 120 9.15 24.61 -30.49
N ALA A 121 8.08 24.01 -31.04
CA ALA A 121 7.19 23.12 -30.29
C ALA A 121 7.93 21.88 -29.77
N LYS A 122 8.80 21.27 -30.59
CA LYS A 122 9.63 20.15 -30.16
C LYS A 122 10.58 20.55 -29.03
N SER A 123 11.26 21.69 -29.14
CA SER A 123 12.11 22.24 -28.09
C SER A 123 11.33 22.48 -26.78
N TYR A 124 10.10 23.01 -26.87
CA TYR A 124 9.23 23.21 -25.72
C TYR A 124 8.90 21.91 -24.97
N PHE A 125 8.62 20.82 -25.69
CA PHE A 125 8.34 19.51 -25.09
C PHE A 125 9.61 18.77 -24.61
N THR A 126 10.77 19.14 -25.13
CA THR A 126 12.06 18.49 -24.82
C THR A 126 12.76 19.12 -23.62
N TYR A 127 12.58 20.42 -23.38
CA TYR A 127 13.22 21.11 -22.26
C TYR A 127 12.69 20.59 -20.92
N ASP A 128 13.55 19.99 -20.10
CA ASP A 128 13.19 19.52 -18.76
C ASP A 128 13.28 20.66 -17.74
N VAL A 129 12.16 21.34 -17.54
CA VAL A 129 12.05 22.48 -16.61
C VAL A 129 12.18 22.10 -15.13
N ASP A 130 11.98 20.82 -14.80
CA ASP A 130 12.01 20.30 -13.43
C ASP A 130 13.32 19.56 -13.12
N ALA A 131 14.28 19.54 -14.04
CA ALA A 131 15.60 18.96 -13.81
C ALA A 131 16.34 19.72 -12.69
N PRO A 132 17.03 19.02 -11.75
CA PRO A 132 17.77 19.64 -10.66
C PRO A 132 18.80 20.69 -11.11
N GLU A 133 19.40 20.46 -12.27
CA GLU A 133 20.41 21.30 -12.92
C GLU A 133 19.83 22.43 -13.81
N ALA A 134 18.51 22.51 -13.96
CA ALA A 134 17.89 23.51 -14.84
C ALA A 134 18.18 24.94 -14.34
N ALA A 135 18.68 25.79 -15.25
CA ALA A 135 18.97 27.18 -14.90
C ALA A 135 17.68 27.95 -14.54
N PRO A 136 17.67 28.83 -13.52
CA PRO A 136 16.48 29.62 -13.16
C PRO A 136 15.92 30.47 -14.30
N ALA A 137 16.79 30.93 -15.21
CA ALA A 137 16.38 31.66 -16.42
C ALA A 137 15.62 30.76 -17.41
N GLY A 138 15.99 29.48 -17.49
CA GLY A 138 15.37 28.47 -18.35
C GLY A 138 13.88 28.31 -18.11
N LYS A 139 13.43 28.26 -16.85
CA LYS A 139 11.99 28.19 -16.53
C LYS A 139 11.19 29.38 -17.06
N LYS A 140 11.71 30.61 -16.89
CA LYS A 140 11.04 31.82 -17.39
C LYS A 140 10.99 31.85 -18.92
N ASN A 141 12.07 31.42 -19.56
CA ASN A 141 12.20 31.34 -21.01
C ASN A 141 11.31 30.24 -21.61
N TRP A 142 11.21 29.09 -20.95
CA TRP A 142 10.28 28.02 -21.30
C TRP A 142 8.82 28.48 -21.25
N LEU A 143 8.43 29.26 -20.22
CA LEU A 143 7.10 29.91 -20.17
C LEU A 143 6.90 30.92 -21.31
N THR A 144 7.94 31.66 -21.67
CA THR A 144 7.86 32.58 -22.83
C THR A 144 7.70 31.83 -24.14
N LEU A 145 8.41 30.72 -24.32
CA LEU A 145 8.25 29.88 -25.50
C LEU A 145 6.84 29.26 -25.56
N ARG A 146 6.32 28.82 -24.41
CA ARG A 146 4.93 28.38 -24.29
C ARG A 146 3.96 29.45 -24.78
N ASP A 147 4.06 30.67 -24.24
CA ASP A 147 3.17 31.77 -24.59
C ASP A 147 3.32 32.18 -26.07
N TYR A 148 4.55 32.19 -26.58
CA TYR A 148 4.85 32.40 -28.01
C TYR A 148 4.14 31.36 -28.90
N LEU A 149 4.29 30.07 -28.58
CA LEU A 149 3.65 28.97 -29.32
C LEU A 149 2.13 29.10 -29.25
N HIS A 150 1.59 29.37 -28.06
CA HIS A 150 0.17 29.59 -27.87
C HIS A 150 -0.35 30.74 -28.74
N ASP A 151 0.28 31.91 -28.69
CA ASP A 151 -0.19 33.12 -29.36
C ASP A 151 -0.06 33.04 -30.89
N ARG A 152 0.99 32.38 -31.38
CA ARG A 152 1.27 32.24 -32.82
C ARG A 152 0.73 30.94 -33.43
N ASN A 153 0.04 30.11 -32.66
CA ASN A 153 -0.52 28.84 -33.11
C ASN A 153 -1.44 28.97 -34.35
N ARG A 154 -2.10 30.12 -34.54
CA ARG A 154 -2.96 30.33 -35.73
C ARG A 154 -2.18 30.64 -36.99
N GLU A 155 -0.94 31.14 -36.86
CA GLU A 155 -0.09 31.56 -37.99
C GLU A 155 0.48 30.37 -38.78
N ILE A 156 0.41 29.15 -38.23
CA ILE A 156 0.72 27.92 -38.98
C ILE A 156 -0.44 27.47 -39.89
N ARG A 157 -1.62 28.09 -39.81
CA ARG A 157 -2.72 27.77 -40.73
C ARG A 157 -2.46 28.40 -42.10
N ASP A 158 -2.80 27.66 -43.15
CA ASP A 158 -2.79 28.14 -44.54
C ASP A 158 -4.18 27.89 -45.13
N SER A 159 -4.49 28.60 -46.20
CA SER A 159 -5.69 28.47 -47.04
C SER A 159 -5.85 27.09 -47.70
N ARG A 160 -4.74 26.35 -47.88
CA ARG A 160 -4.72 25.01 -48.49
C ARG A 160 -4.65 23.92 -47.42
N PRO A 161 -5.16 22.69 -47.71
CA PRO A 161 -4.99 21.54 -46.82
C PRO A 161 -3.52 21.36 -46.43
N GLY A 162 -3.25 21.40 -45.12
CA GLY A 162 -1.92 21.27 -44.56
C GLY A 162 -1.58 19.83 -44.17
N PRO A 163 -0.33 19.57 -43.75
CA PRO A 163 0.03 18.33 -43.09
C PRO A 163 -0.84 18.09 -41.83
N ALA A 164 -1.15 16.83 -41.52
CA ALA A 164 -2.04 16.47 -40.41
C ALA A 164 -1.57 16.99 -39.03
N TRP A 165 -0.26 17.18 -38.85
CA TRP A 165 0.27 17.76 -37.62
C TRP A 165 -0.13 19.22 -37.40
N VAL A 166 -0.37 19.99 -38.47
CA VAL A 166 -0.80 21.39 -38.38
C VAL A 166 -2.20 21.45 -37.79
N ASP A 167 -3.12 20.63 -38.31
CA ASP A 167 -4.48 20.56 -37.78
C ASP A 167 -4.45 20.09 -36.33
N THR A 168 -3.66 19.06 -36.03
CA THR A 168 -3.47 18.54 -34.66
C THR A 168 -2.95 19.63 -33.71
N ALA A 169 -1.96 20.42 -34.11
CA ALA A 169 -1.39 21.51 -33.32
C ALA A 169 -2.41 22.63 -33.08
N ILE A 170 -3.27 22.92 -34.06
CA ILE A 170 -4.28 23.99 -33.95
C ILE A 170 -5.46 23.55 -33.09
N GLU A 171 -5.95 22.33 -33.30
CA GLU A 171 -7.05 21.74 -32.51
C GLU A 171 -6.64 21.54 -31.05
N ASN A 172 -5.35 21.31 -30.79
CA ASN A 172 -4.81 21.09 -29.45
C ASN A 172 -4.00 22.29 -28.92
N ARG A 173 -4.42 23.52 -29.25
CA ARG A 173 -3.77 24.76 -28.80
C ARG A 173 -3.60 24.83 -27.26
N GLN A 174 -4.49 24.17 -26.51
CA GLN A 174 -4.39 24.03 -25.04
C GLN A 174 -3.09 23.40 -24.54
N LEU A 175 -2.34 22.69 -25.38
CA LEU A 175 -1.04 22.12 -25.04
C LEU A 175 -0.01 23.20 -24.65
N PHE A 176 -0.27 24.45 -25.05
CA PHE A 176 0.57 25.61 -24.75
C PHE A 176 -0.07 26.53 -23.70
N ASN A 177 -0.96 26.02 -22.84
CA ASN A 177 -1.56 26.78 -21.74
C ASN A 177 -0.91 26.44 -20.38
N GLU A 178 -1.43 27.03 -19.30
CA GLU A 178 -0.99 26.74 -17.93
C GLU A 178 -1.31 25.32 -17.45
N ALA A 179 -2.40 24.74 -17.93
CA ALA A 179 -2.86 23.40 -17.55
C ALA A 179 -3.01 22.47 -18.79
N PRO A 180 -1.90 22.15 -19.48
CA PRO A 180 -1.95 21.51 -20.79
C PRO A 180 -2.46 20.06 -20.76
N CYS A 181 -2.34 19.39 -19.62
CA CYS A 181 -2.77 18.00 -19.44
C CYS A 181 -4.26 17.86 -19.06
N ALA A 182 -4.86 18.91 -18.47
CA ALA A 182 -6.17 18.82 -17.83
C ALA A 182 -7.31 18.34 -18.77
N PRO A 183 -7.38 18.77 -20.04
CA PRO A 183 -8.46 18.37 -20.94
C PRO A 183 -8.50 16.87 -21.27
N TYR A 184 -7.38 16.16 -21.12
CA TYR A 184 -7.26 14.75 -21.53
C TYR A 184 -7.53 13.77 -20.39
N VAL A 185 -7.59 14.26 -19.14
CA VAL A 185 -7.69 13.42 -17.94
C VAL A 185 -8.90 12.49 -17.98
N SER A 186 -10.08 12.99 -18.35
CA SER A 186 -11.31 12.20 -18.32
C SER A 186 -11.28 11.02 -19.30
N GLN A 187 -10.69 11.20 -20.49
CA GLN A 187 -10.51 10.14 -21.49
C GLN A 187 -9.49 9.11 -21.00
N LEU A 188 -8.38 9.58 -20.46
CA LEU A 188 -7.31 8.72 -19.96
C LEU A 188 -7.73 7.89 -18.73
N LEU A 189 -8.56 8.44 -17.84
CA LEU A 189 -9.11 7.68 -16.72
C LEU A 189 -10.04 6.55 -17.17
N ARG A 190 -10.72 6.72 -18.31
CA ARG A 190 -11.55 5.68 -18.94
C ARG A 190 -10.74 4.66 -19.74
N GLY A 191 -9.44 4.88 -19.90
CA GLY A 191 -8.56 4.00 -20.65
C GLY A 191 -8.45 4.28 -22.14
N ASP A 192 -8.91 5.44 -22.59
CA ASP A 192 -8.71 5.88 -23.95
C ASP A 192 -7.43 6.72 -24.07
N GLU A 193 -6.39 6.12 -24.64
CA GLU A 193 -5.08 6.73 -24.86
C GLU A 193 -4.89 7.18 -26.33
N SER A 194 -5.84 6.84 -27.21
CA SER A 194 -5.72 7.01 -28.67
C SER A 194 -5.50 8.46 -29.10
N HIS A 195 -6.16 9.40 -28.43
CA HIS A 195 -6.02 10.82 -28.70
C HIS A 195 -4.63 11.34 -28.32
N ILE A 196 -4.09 10.91 -27.17
CA ILE A 196 -2.75 11.29 -26.74
C ILE A 196 -1.69 10.67 -27.65
N GLU A 197 -1.84 9.39 -28.01
CA GLU A 197 -0.93 8.72 -28.95
C GLU A 197 -0.85 9.48 -30.28
N ARG A 198 -2.00 9.88 -30.83
CA ARG A 198 -2.07 10.71 -32.05
C ARG A 198 -1.39 12.06 -31.86
N ILE A 199 -1.63 12.76 -30.75
CA ILE A 199 -0.96 14.04 -30.46
C ILE A 199 0.56 13.85 -30.41
N CYS A 200 1.04 12.83 -29.69
CA CYS A 200 2.46 12.56 -29.54
C CYS A 200 3.12 12.20 -30.88
N GLU A 201 2.46 11.40 -31.70
CA GLU A 201 2.94 11.04 -33.04
C GLU A 201 3.03 12.28 -33.95
N GLN A 202 1.93 13.03 -34.06
CA GLN A 202 1.84 14.15 -35.00
C GLN A 202 2.74 15.33 -34.59
N LEU A 203 2.83 15.62 -33.30
CA LEU A 203 3.67 16.71 -32.77
C LEU A 203 5.09 16.26 -32.42
N GLN A 204 5.43 14.98 -32.64
CA GLN A 204 6.73 14.38 -32.33
C GLN A 204 7.14 14.57 -30.86
N ILE A 205 6.19 14.43 -29.93
CA ILE A 205 6.44 14.49 -28.49
C ILE A 205 7.13 13.18 -28.07
N GLY A 206 8.38 13.28 -27.62
CA GLY A 206 9.16 12.13 -27.16
C GLY A 206 8.63 11.54 -25.85
N LYS A 207 8.92 10.25 -25.62
CA LYS A 207 8.52 9.52 -24.39
C LYS A 207 9.05 10.16 -23.10
N GLU A 208 10.21 10.79 -23.17
CA GLU A 208 10.86 11.49 -22.05
C GLU A 208 10.33 12.92 -21.81
N SER A 209 9.34 13.37 -22.59
CA SER A 209 8.81 14.73 -22.48
C SER A 209 8.23 14.99 -21.08
N TRP A 210 8.45 16.23 -20.58
CA TRP A 210 7.76 16.71 -19.38
C TRP A 210 6.22 16.57 -19.50
N PHE A 211 5.65 16.66 -20.71
CA PHE A 211 4.22 16.55 -20.94
C PHE A 211 3.68 15.19 -20.51
N LEU A 212 4.32 14.09 -20.94
CA LEU A 212 3.87 12.74 -20.58
C LEU A 212 4.05 12.45 -19.09
N ARG A 213 5.15 12.94 -18.49
CA ARG A 213 5.35 12.86 -17.03
C ARG A 213 4.26 13.63 -16.27
N GLN A 214 3.95 14.85 -16.71
CA GLN A 214 2.91 15.67 -16.09
C GLN A 214 1.51 15.06 -16.29
N LEU A 215 1.26 14.41 -17.42
CA LEU A 215 0.00 13.75 -17.72
C LEU A 215 -0.30 12.62 -16.74
N VAL A 216 0.71 11.84 -16.33
CA VAL A 216 0.59 10.80 -15.30
C VAL A 216 0.13 11.39 -13.97
N LEU A 217 0.80 12.44 -13.48
CA LEU A 217 0.42 13.08 -12.21
C LEU A 217 -0.95 13.74 -12.29
N THR A 218 -1.25 14.42 -13.40
CA THR A 218 -2.54 15.09 -13.61
C THR A 218 -3.70 14.09 -13.65
N GLN A 219 -3.48 12.87 -14.19
CA GLN A 219 -4.45 11.78 -14.12
C GLN A 219 -4.72 11.36 -12.66
N VAL A 220 -3.68 11.17 -11.87
CA VAL A 220 -3.82 10.82 -10.44
C VAL A 220 -4.58 11.92 -9.71
N GLU A 221 -4.16 13.17 -9.85
CA GLU A 221 -4.86 14.32 -9.24
C GLU A 221 -6.32 14.41 -9.67
N GLY A 222 -6.60 14.17 -10.96
CA GLY A 222 -7.96 14.13 -11.50
C GLY A 222 -8.80 13.05 -10.84
N ALA A 223 -8.27 11.83 -10.71
CA ALA A 223 -8.96 10.73 -10.05
C ALA A 223 -9.25 11.04 -8.57
N THR A 224 -8.34 11.76 -7.87
CA THR A 224 -8.59 12.12 -6.47
C THR A 224 -9.75 13.10 -6.25
N LYS A 225 -10.22 13.77 -7.31
CA LYS A 225 -11.34 14.72 -7.27
C LYS A 225 -12.70 14.08 -7.54
N LEU A 226 -12.73 12.81 -7.94
CA LEU A 226 -13.95 12.05 -8.15
C LEU A 226 -14.59 11.64 -6.81
N ASP A 227 -15.85 11.18 -6.89
CA ASP A 227 -16.51 10.59 -5.74
C ASP A 227 -15.81 9.30 -5.27
N ASP A 228 -16.19 8.81 -4.09
CA ASP A 228 -15.50 7.69 -3.46
C ASP A 228 -15.57 6.40 -4.27
N ASP A 229 -16.73 6.08 -4.86
CA ASP A 229 -16.93 4.83 -5.59
C ASP A 229 -16.17 4.87 -6.92
N GLU A 230 -16.24 5.99 -7.65
CA GLU A 230 -15.47 6.20 -8.87
C GLU A 230 -13.96 6.14 -8.60
N PHE A 231 -13.48 6.85 -7.58
CA PHE A 231 -12.06 6.84 -7.22
C PHE A 231 -11.56 5.44 -6.86
N VAL A 232 -12.31 4.71 -6.01
CA VAL A 232 -11.94 3.35 -5.60
C VAL A 232 -11.91 2.40 -6.79
N SER A 233 -12.86 2.52 -7.73
CA SER A 233 -12.90 1.71 -8.94
C SER A 233 -11.66 1.91 -9.84
N LEU A 234 -11.05 3.09 -9.82
CA LEU A 234 -9.88 3.45 -10.61
C LEU A 234 -8.55 3.01 -9.97
N LEU A 235 -8.52 2.61 -8.70
CA LEU A 235 -7.29 2.25 -7.99
C LEU A 235 -6.40 1.23 -8.74
N PRO A 236 -6.93 0.13 -9.32
CA PRO A 236 -6.09 -0.81 -10.06
C PRO A 236 -5.33 -0.15 -11.22
N ARG A 237 -6.00 0.76 -11.95
CA ARG A 237 -5.40 1.51 -13.07
C ARG A 237 -4.35 2.48 -12.57
N LEU A 238 -4.65 3.26 -11.53
CA LEU A 238 -3.72 4.22 -10.94
C LEU A 238 -2.45 3.53 -10.40
N LEU A 239 -2.61 2.40 -9.71
CA LEU A 239 -1.48 1.62 -9.20
C LEU A 239 -0.64 1.02 -10.32
N GLY A 240 -1.27 0.56 -11.42
CA GLY A 240 -0.57 0.08 -12.60
C GLY A 240 0.25 1.18 -13.29
N LEU A 241 -0.32 2.39 -13.38
CA LEU A 241 0.33 3.57 -13.93
C LEU A 241 1.55 3.98 -13.10
N LEU A 242 1.46 3.93 -11.78
CA LEU A 242 2.55 4.35 -10.87
C LEU A 242 3.64 3.28 -10.69
N ALA A 243 3.31 1.99 -10.85
CA ALA A 243 4.27 0.91 -10.62
C ALA A 243 5.53 1.03 -11.49
N HIS A 244 5.37 1.46 -12.75
CA HIS A 244 6.44 1.51 -13.75
C HIS A 244 7.13 2.87 -13.87
N ASN A 245 6.71 3.88 -13.09
CA ASN A 245 7.21 5.25 -13.20
C ASN A 245 7.92 5.69 -11.91
N GLU A 246 9.18 5.30 -11.74
CA GLU A 246 9.96 5.55 -10.51
C GLU A 246 9.95 7.01 -10.07
N VAL A 247 10.10 7.95 -11.02
CA VAL A 247 10.15 9.39 -10.76
C VAL A 247 8.84 9.92 -10.16
N LEU A 248 7.70 9.39 -10.60
CA LEU A 248 6.38 9.92 -10.25
C LEU A 248 5.66 9.07 -9.19
N ARG A 249 6.13 7.84 -8.96
CA ARG A 249 5.53 6.86 -8.08
C ARG A 249 5.29 7.43 -6.69
N ASP A 250 6.29 8.07 -6.11
CA ASP A 250 6.19 8.55 -4.73
C ASP A 250 5.13 9.65 -4.61
N ARG A 251 5.20 10.67 -5.46
CA ARG A 251 4.22 11.77 -5.52
C ARG A 251 2.81 11.27 -5.79
N GLY A 252 2.65 10.36 -6.75
CA GLY A 252 1.34 9.79 -7.09
C GLY A 252 0.78 8.91 -5.97
N THR A 253 1.61 8.08 -5.34
CA THR A 253 1.16 7.18 -4.25
C THR A 253 0.73 7.97 -3.02
N ILE A 254 1.41 9.08 -2.71
CA ILE A 254 1.00 10.02 -1.65
C ILE A 254 -0.43 10.52 -1.91
N LEU A 255 -0.70 11.05 -3.11
CA LEU A 255 -2.02 11.57 -3.47
C LEU A 255 -3.12 10.50 -3.37
N VAL A 256 -2.83 9.28 -3.84
CA VAL A 256 -3.78 8.15 -3.78
C VAL A 256 -4.08 7.76 -2.32
N LEU A 257 -3.06 7.62 -1.47
CA LEU A 257 -3.24 7.24 -0.07
C LEU A 257 -4.00 8.31 0.73
N ASP A 258 -3.63 9.58 0.56
CA ASP A 258 -4.26 10.70 1.25
C ASP A 258 -5.72 10.89 0.80
N ARG A 259 -6.04 10.57 -0.46
CA ARG A 259 -7.43 10.50 -0.91
C ARG A 259 -8.17 9.31 -0.33
N TYR A 260 -7.57 8.12 -0.34
CA TYR A 260 -8.22 6.91 0.14
C TYR A 260 -8.54 6.99 1.63
N ALA A 261 -7.68 7.59 2.44
CA ALA A 261 -7.91 7.77 3.88
C ALA A 261 -9.14 8.64 4.22
N ARG A 262 -9.68 9.37 3.24
CA ARG A 262 -10.90 10.17 3.38
C ARG A 262 -12.17 9.41 2.97
N VAL A 263 -12.04 8.23 2.36
CA VAL A 263 -13.17 7.37 2.00
C VAL A 263 -13.83 6.82 3.27
N PRO A 264 -15.16 6.98 3.46
CA PRO A 264 -15.87 6.48 4.63
C PRO A 264 -15.59 4.99 4.89
N GLY A 265 -15.24 4.67 6.13
CA GLY A 265 -14.92 3.30 6.56
C GLY A 265 -13.60 2.74 6.06
N SER A 266 -12.95 3.35 5.05
CA SER A 266 -11.61 3.03 4.52
C SER A 266 -11.21 1.54 4.69
N PRO A 267 -11.94 0.60 4.06
CA PRO A 267 -11.67 -0.82 4.23
C PRO A 267 -10.25 -1.15 3.74
N LEU A 268 -9.69 -2.23 4.30
CA LEU A 268 -8.40 -2.77 3.85
C LEU A 268 -8.41 -2.91 2.32
N HIS A 269 -7.48 -2.22 1.65
CA HIS A 269 -7.23 -2.41 0.23
C HIS A 269 -5.86 -3.06 0.02
N PRO A 270 -5.78 -4.41 -0.12
CA PRO A 270 -4.51 -5.14 -0.10
C PRO A 270 -3.50 -4.65 -1.14
N LYS A 271 -3.95 -4.38 -2.37
CA LYS A 271 -3.06 -3.90 -3.44
C LYS A 271 -2.47 -2.52 -3.16
N LEU A 272 -3.22 -1.64 -2.50
CA LEU A 272 -2.76 -0.28 -2.19
C LEU A 272 -1.76 -0.31 -1.03
N ARG A 273 -2.08 -1.07 0.03
CA ARG A 273 -1.16 -1.39 1.12
C ARG A 273 0.15 -1.97 0.59
N ASP A 274 0.05 -3.04 -0.21
CA ASP A 274 1.22 -3.77 -0.70
C ASP A 274 2.06 -2.90 -1.65
N HIS A 275 1.43 -2.07 -2.48
CA HIS A 275 2.15 -1.10 -3.30
C HIS A 275 2.96 -0.13 -2.43
N ALA A 276 2.34 0.52 -1.45
CA ALA A 276 3.03 1.48 -0.58
C ALA A 276 4.16 0.82 0.23
N VAL A 277 3.90 -0.34 0.85
CA VAL A 277 4.86 -1.04 1.72
C VAL A 277 6.02 -1.64 0.92
N THR A 278 5.80 -2.06 -0.33
CA THR A 278 6.88 -2.57 -1.18
C THR A 278 7.95 -1.51 -1.43
N TRP A 279 7.56 -0.25 -1.63
CA TRP A 279 8.48 0.83 -1.97
C TRP A 279 8.99 1.59 -0.74
N TRP A 280 8.11 1.87 0.22
CA TRP A 280 8.47 2.69 1.38
C TRP A 280 8.77 1.89 2.64
N GLY A 281 8.53 0.57 2.63
CA GLY A 281 8.65 -0.27 3.81
C GLY A 281 7.54 -0.04 4.82
N ASN A 282 7.67 -0.65 6.00
CA ASN A 282 6.69 -0.51 7.07
C ASN A 282 6.66 0.96 7.60
N PRO A 283 5.48 1.62 7.63
CA PRO A 283 5.32 3.01 8.06
C PRO A 283 5.66 3.28 9.53
N TRP A 284 5.77 2.29 10.41
CA TRP A 284 6.01 2.53 11.86
C TRP A 284 7.49 2.59 12.17
N LEU A 285 8.32 2.02 11.30
CA LEU A 285 9.75 1.92 11.53
C LEU A 285 10.39 3.31 11.38
N PRO A 286 11.16 3.78 12.38
CA PRO A 286 11.89 5.04 12.28
C PRO A 286 12.81 5.11 11.05
N SER A 287 13.39 3.98 10.65
CA SER A 287 14.24 3.87 9.45
C SER A 287 13.53 4.20 8.13
N ASN A 288 12.20 4.15 8.10
CA ASN A 288 11.40 4.47 6.92
C ASN A 288 10.77 5.86 6.99
N ALA A 289 10.97 6.62 8.07
CA ALA A 289 10.27 7.88 8.33
C ALA A 289 10.38 8.89 7.17
N THR A 290 11.56 9.03 6.56
CA THR A 290 11.78 9.95 5.42
C THR A 290 10.93 9.57 4.20
N ARG A 291 10.76 8.28 3.91
CA ARG A 291 9.97 7.81 2.76
C ARG A 291 8.48 8.06 2.94
N TRP A 292 8.01 8.03 4.19
CA TRP A 292 6.63 8.33 4.57
C TRP A 292 6.40 9.82 4.87
N GLY A 293 7.43 10.67 4.77
CA GLY A 293 7.38 12.06 5.23
C GLY A 293 6.39 12.95 4.49
N GLY A 294 6.03 12.60 3.25
CA GLY A 294 5.03 13.32 2.44
C GLY A 294 3.59 12.84 2.62
N VAL A 295 3.35 11.72 3.33
CA VAL A 295 2.02 11.11 3.49
C VAL A 295 1.31 11.74 4.69
N ALA A 296 0.03 12.06 4.56
CA ALA A 296 -0.75 12.61 5.65
C ALA A 296 -0.81 11.63 6.85
N PRO A 297 -0.82 12.12 8.11
CA PRO A 297 -0.83 11.26 9.29
C PRO A 297 -1.98 10.23 9.29
N ALA A 298 -3.18 10.62 8.86
CA ALA A 298 -4.33 9.72 8.78
C ALA A 298 -4.10 8.57 7.79
N ALA A 299 -3.52 8.84 6.63
CA ALA A 299 -3.21 7.81 5.63
C ALA A 299 -2.08 6.89 6.09
N ARG A 300 -1.05 7.45 6.75
CA ARG A 300 0.01 6.65 7.36
C ARG A 300 -0.54 5.72 8.44
N THR A 301 -1.41 6.22 9.33
CA THR A 301 -2.08 5.40 10.37
C THR A 301 -3.00 4.34 9.75
N MET A 302 -3.72 4.66 8.68
CA MET A 302 -4.55 3.69 7.98
C MET A 302 -3.74 2.51 7.43
N VAL A 303 -2.65 2.77 6.69
CA VAL A 303 -1.77 1.69 6.20
C VAL A 303 -1.11 0.93 7.35
N SER A 304 -0.89 1.62 8.46
CA SER A 304 -0.41 1.01 9.70
C SER A 304 -1.40 0.00 10.25
N ASP A 305 -2.65 0.39 10.46
CA ASP A 305 -3.66 -0.50 11.00
C ASP A 305 -3.89 -1.72 10.08
N TRP A 306 -3.82 -1.52 8.76
CA TRP A 306 -3.89 -2.60 7.77
C TRP A 306 -2.77 -3.63 7.88
N LEU A 307 -1.54 -3.19 8.16
CA LEU A 307 -0.41 -4.08 8.37
C LEU A 307 -0.50 -4.80 9.71
N LYS A 308 -0.92 -4.12 10.78
CA LYS A 308 -1.18 -4.77 12.09
C LYS A 308 -2.20 -5.89 11.93
N LEU A 309 -3.28 -5.62 11.21
CA LEU A 309 -4.33 -6.59 10.91
C LEU A 309 -3.77 -7.82 10.19
N GLU A 310 -3.02 -7.61 9.10
CA GLU A 310 -2.38 -8.69 8.34
C GLU A 310 -1.43 -9.50 9.21
N PHE A 311 -0.64 -8.85 10.06
CA PHE A 311 0.30 -9.55 10.93
C PHE A 311 -0.40 -10.39 11.99
N ILE A 312 -1.47 -9.87 12.62
CA ILE A 312 -2.28 -10.64 13.58
C ILE A 312 -2.91 -11.85 12.89
N GLU A 313 -3.53 -11.66 11.73
CA GLU A 313 -4.14 -12.75 10.96
C GLU A 313 -3.09 -13.81 10.57
N THR A 314 -1.95 -13.38 10.06
CA THR A 314 -0.90 -14.31 9.64
C THR A 314 -0.27 -15.03 10.83
N PHE A 315 -0.09 -14.35 11.97
CA PHE A 315 0.45 -14.96 13.19
C PHE A 315 -0.43 -16.12 13.68
N PHE A 316 -1.75 -15.93 13.77
CA PHE A 316 -2.66 -16.97 14.26
C PHE A 316 -3.03 -18.04 13.23
N THR A 317 -2.77 -17.81 11.93
CA THR A 317 -3.09 -18.78 10.86
C THR A 317 -1.88 -19.58 10.38
N LYS A 318 -0.71 -18.95 10.25
CA LYS A 318 0.49 -19.55 9.64
C LYS A 318 1.59 -19.88 10.65
N LEU A 319 1.64 -19.19 11.79
CA LEU A 319 2.66 -19.40 12.82
C LEU A 319 2.16 -20.25 14.01
N ALA A 320 0.89 -20.69 13.97
CA ALA A 320 0.30 -21.59 14.95
C ALA A 320 0.81 -23.03 14.79
N GLU A 321 1.03 -23.73 15.91
CA GLU A 321 1.72 -25.04 15.95
C GLU A 321 1.04 -26.16 15.13
N ASP A 322 -0.30 -26.16 15.00
CA ASP A 322 -1.06 -27.28 14.44
C ASP A 322 -1.69 -27.02 13.05
N GLY A 323 -1.45 -25.85 12.45
CA GLY A 323 -2.16 -25.41 11.24
C GLY A 323 -3.68 -25.18 11.43
N LEU A 324 -4.22 -25.51 12.62
CA LEU A 324 -5.54 -25.10 13.07
C LEU A 324 -5.45 -23.65 13.52
N ALA A 325 -5.92 -22.74 12.66
CA ALA A 325 -5.97 -21.33 12.99
C ALA A 325 -6.79 -21.10 14.26
N ASP A 326 -6.18 -20.50 15.29
CA ASP A 326 -6.92 -20.09 16.49
C ASP A 326 -7.77 -18.85 16.17
N ARG A 327 -8.90 -19.12 15.53
CA ARG A 327 -9.80 -18.08 15.02
C ARG A 327 -10.34 -17.22 16.15
N ARG A 328 -10.58 -17.77 17.34
CA ARG A 328 -11.11 -17.00 18.47
C ARG A 328 -10.10 -15.97 18.97
N ARG A 329 -8.84 -16.38 19.17
CA ARG A 329 -7.77 -15.43 19.56
C ARG A 329 -7.51 -14.39 18.48
N MET A 330 -7.48 -14.80 17.22
CA MET A 330 -7.32 -13.90 16.07
C MET A 330 -8.45 -12.85 16.04
N GLU A 331 -9.71 -13.27 16.01
CA GLU A 331 -10.86 -12.34 15.95
C GLU A 331 -10.93 -11.43 17.18
N PHE A 332 -10.51 -11.92 18.36
CA PHE A 332 -10.39 -11.09 19.55
C PHE A 332 -9.38 -9.94 19.32
N TRP A 333 -8.15 -10.26 18.94
CA TRP A 333 -7.06 -9.28 18.80
C TRP A 333 -7.24 -8.32 17.62
N LYS A 334 -7.91 -8.75 16.54
CA LYS A 334 -8.27 -7.86 15.41
C LYS A 334 -9.06 -6.63 15.87
N ARG A 335 -9.91 -6.77 16.91
CA ARG A 335 -10.67 -5.65 17.48
C ARG A 335 -9.75 -4.61 18.12
N TYR A 336 -8.56 -4.98 18.58
CA TYR A 336 -7.67 -4.09 19.33
C TYR A 336 -6.56 -3.44 18.49
N VAL A 337 -6.54 -3.64 17.16
CA VAL A 337 -5.50 -3.12 16.26
C VAL A 337 -5.15 -1.64 16.47
N LYS A 338 -6.16 -0.78 16.65
CA LYS A 338 -5.97 0.68 16.84
C LYS A 338 -5.41 1.04 18.22
N SER A 339 -5.45 0.12 19.18
CA SER A 339 -4.93 0.30 20.55
C SER A 339 -3.53 -0.27 20.72
N ILE A 340 -2.95 -0.86 19.67
CA ILE A 340 -1.58 -1.36 19.67
C ILE A 340 -0.65 -0.25 19.20
N ASP A 341 0.25 0.19 20.06
CA ASP A 341 1.24 1.23 19.76
C ASP A 341 2.44 0.64 19.02
N ASP A 342 2.94 -0.52 19.47
CA ASP A 342 4.11 -1.18 18.91
C ASP A 342 3.96 -2.70 18.91
N ILE A 343 4.65 -3.36 17.98
CA ILE A 343 4.60 -4.80 17.76
C ILE A 343 6.00 -5.37 17.51
N GLU A 344 6.35 -6.42 18.24
CA GLU A 344 7.52 -7.26 17.95
C GLU A 344 7.12 -8.73 17.81
N PHE A 345 7.75 -9.43 16.86
CA PHE A 345 7.52 -10.85 16.61
C PHE A 345 8.75 -11.66 17.01
N ALA A 346 8.67 -12.38 18.14
CA ALA A 346 9.71 -13.31 18.53
C ALA A 346 9.51 -14.62 17.76
N LEU A 347 10.35 -14.87 16.76
CA LEU A 347 10.20 -16.00 15.85
C LEU A 347 11.15 -17.13 16.23
N GLY A 348 10.60 -18.34 16.40
CA GLY A 348 11.37 -19.57 16.58
C GLY A 348 12.15 -19.96 15.32
N SER A 349 13.05 -20.93 15.43
CA SER A 349 13.92 -21.36 14.33
C SER A 349 13.14 -21.82 13.09
N THR A 350 12.03 -22.54 13.27
CA THR A 350 11.16 -23.02 12.20
C THR A 350 10.58 -21.87 11.36
N ALA A 351 9.94 -20.89 12.00
CA ALA A 351 9.34 -19.75 11.33
C ALA A 351 10.37 -18.82 10.67
N ARG A 352 11.53 -18.65 11.32
CA ARG A 352 12.62 -17.80 10.84
C ARG A 352 13.28 -18.36 9.58
N ASN A 353 13.45 -19.68 9.53
CA ASN A 353 14.16 -20.38 8.45
C ASN A 353 13.24 -20.98 7.38
N SER A 354 11.91 -20.93 7.56
CA SER A 354 10.94 -21.46 6.59
C SER A 354 11.11 -20.84 5.21
N ARG A 355 11.07 -21.66 4.15
CA ARG A 355 11.15 -21.23 2.75
C ARG A 355 9.78 -21.09 2.09
N GLU A 356 8.69 -21.26 2.85
CA GLU A 356 7.35 -21.10 2.32
C GLU A 356 7.13 -19.67 1.80
N PRO A 357 6.57 -19.49 0.58
CA PRO A 357 6.40 -18.17 -0.03
C PRO A 357 5.70 -17.16 0.87
N ASP A 358 4.62 -17.57 1.54
CA ASP A 358 3.83 -16.72 2.45
C ASP A 358 4.67 -16.23 3.64
N LEU A 359 5.42 -17.13 4.29
CA LEU A 359 6.27 -16.79 5.42
C LEU A 359 7.48 -15.94 5.00
N VAL A 360 8.01 -16.16 3.79
CA VAL A 360 9.07 -15.31 3.22
C VAL A 360 8.53 -13.89 2.98
N ALA A 361 7.35 -13.76 2.38
CA ALA A 361 6.70 -12.47 2.14
C ALA A 361 6.40 -11.75 3.47
N LEU A 362 5.88 -12.47 4.46
CA LEU A 362 5.61 -11.97 5.80
C LEU A 362 6.88 -11.45 6.46
N ARG A 363 7.96 -12.23 6.50
CA ARG A 363 9.23 -11.81 7.10
C ARG A 363 9.82 -10.59 6.40
N ARG A 364 9.61 -10.44 5.09
CA ARG A 364 10.01 -9.23 4.37
C ARG A 364 9.24 -8.00 4.86
N LYS A 365 7.92 -8.11 5.09
CA LYS A 365 7.08 -7.02 5.64
C LYS A 365 7.38 -6.73 7.12
N MET A 366 7.71 -7.76 7.89
CA MET A 366 8.08 -7.65 9.31
C MET A 366 9.54 -7.25 9.55
N LYS A 367 10.33 -7.02 8.50
CA LYS A 367 11.76 -6.67 8.63
C LYS A 367 11.92 -5.47 9.56
N GLY A 368 12.68 -5.66 10.65
CA GLY A 368 12.86 -4.66 11.70
C GLY A 368 12.02 -4.90 12.97
N LEU A 369 10.93 -5.67 12.86
CA LEU A 369 10.04 -6.06 13.96
C LEU A 369 10.29 -7.50 14.47
N THR A 370 11.04 -8.31 13.72
CA THR A 370 11.35 -9.69 14.12
C THR A 370 12.45 -9.73 15.17
N ARG A 371 12.27 -10.56 16.19
CA ARG A 371 13.23 -10.87 17.26
C ARG A 371 13.56 -12.36 17.25
N GLU A 372 14.74 -12.68 17.75
CA GLU A 372 15.17 -14.08 17.85
C GLU A 372 14.53 -14.74 19.06
N LEU A 373 13.85 -15.88 18.85
CA LEU A 373 13.36 -16.73 19.92
C LEU A 373 14.09 -18.08 19.88
N ASP A 374 14.73 -18.43 20.99
CA ASP A 374 15.24 -19.77 21.27
C ASP A 374 14.13 -20.57 21.96
N ALA A 375 13.39 -21.31 21.13
CA ALA A 375 12.29 -22.17 21.54
C ALA A 375 12.27 -23.43 20.68
N SER A 376 11.88 -24.56 21.27
CA SER A 376 11.64 -25.80 20.55
C SER A 376 10.34 -25.73 19.75
N GLY A 377 10.30 -26.46 18.63
CA GLY A 377 9.09 -26.65 17.83
C GLY A 377 8.71 -25.44 16.97
N ALA A 378 7.39 -25.20 16.83
CA ALA A 378 6.82 -24.10 16.07
C ALA A 378 6.36 -22.94 16.97
N ASN A 379 6.95 -22.81 18.15
CA ASN A 379 6.65 -21.74 19.09
C ASN A 379 7.15 -20.39 18.58
N ASN A 380 6.24 -19.43 18.57
CA ASN A 380 6.50 -18.03 18.29
C ASN A 380 5.79 -17.19 19.36
N ALA A 381 6.23 -15.95 19.54
CA ALA A 381 5.54 -15.00 20.40
C ALA A 381 5.26 -13.69 19.66
N PHE A 382 4.13 -13.09 20.04
CA PHE A 382 3.64 -11.82 19.58
C PHE A 382 3.65 -10.87 20.77
N ILE A 383 4.51 -9.87 20.71
CA ILE A 383 4.72 -8.88 21.77
C ILE A 383 4.05 -7.60 21.31
N MET A 384 3.07 -7.11 22.07
CA MET A 384 2.31 -5.91 21.76
C MET A 384 2.50 -4.89 22.87
N THR A 385 2.81 -3.65 22.53
CA THR A 385 2.74 -2.53 23.47
C THR A 385 1.41 -1.81 23.28
N MET A 386 0.66 -1.66 24.36
CA MET A 386 -0.66 -1.03 24.40
C MET A 386 -0.73 -0.10 25.62
N GLY A 387 -0.36 1.16 25.43
CA GLY A 387 -0.19 2.14 26.49
C GLY A 387 0.82 1.66 27.55
N LYS A 388 0.33 1.39 28.77
CA LYS A 388 1.17 0.92 29.89
C LYS A 388 1.37 -0.60 29.92
N LEU A 389 0.75 -1.34 29.02
CA LEU A 389 0.81 -2.79 28.98
C LEU A 389 1.75 -3.26 27.87
N VAL A 390 2.78 -4.05 28.23
CA VAL A 390 3.48 -4.90 27.27
C VAL A 390 2.91 -6.30 27.39
N ALA A 391 2.11 -6.66 26.40
CA ALA A 391 1.40 -7.92 26.29
C ALA A 391 2.21 -8.93 25.48
N VAL A 392 2.29 -10.17 25.95
CA VAL A 392 2.96 -11.28 25.27
C VAL A 392 1.97 -12.42 25.07
N GLU A 393 1.70 -12.71 23.80
CA GLU A 393 0.84 -13.77 23.31
C GLU A 393 1.69 -14.81 22.58
N PHE A 394 1.29 -16.09 22.62
CA PHE A 394 2.09 -17.17 22.05
C PHE A 394 1.30 -17.93 20.97
N SER A 395 2.00 -18.39 19.93
CA SER A 395 1.36 -19.10 18.83
C SER A 395 0.86 -20.51 19.21
N GLY A 396 1.53 -21.18 20.16
CA GLY A 396 1.16 -22.52 20.62
C GLY A 396 -0.11 -22.56 21.48
N LEU A 397 -0.94 -23.59 21.30
CA LEU A 397 -2.16 -23.82 22.08
C LEU A 397 -1.81 -24.17 23.54
N GLY A 398 -2.59 -23.65 24.49
CA GLY A 398 -2.38 -23.90 25.92
C GLY A 398 -1.39 -22.95 26.62
N ASN A 399 -0.79 -22.00 25.90
CA ASN A 399 -0.06 -20.91 26.50
C ASN A 399 -1.01 -19.83 27.07
N ALA A 400 -0.63 -19.26 28.21
CA ALA A 400 -1.31 -18.12 28.81
C ALA A 400 -0.82 -16.81 28.18
N PHE A 401 -1.66 -15.78 28.25
CA PHE A 401 -1.34 -14.40 27.98
C PHE A 401 -0.58 -13.79 29.17
N TYR A 402 0.54 -13.12 28.90
CA TYR A 402 1.37 -12.46 29.92
C TYR A 402 1.36 -10.95 29.70
N GLY A 403 1.22 -10.17 30.77
CA GLY A 403 1.31 -8.71 30.71
C GLY A 403 2.36 -8.15 31.66
N TYR A 404 3.11 -7.16 31.19
CA TYR A 404 4.18 -6.47 31.91
C TYR A 404 3.96 -4.95 31.90
N ASP A 405 4.56 -4.26 32.86
CA ASP A 405 4.47 -2.81 33.01
C ASP A 405 5.42 -2.13 32.03
N ALA A 406 4.89 -1.44 31.02
CA ALA A 406 5.69 -0.68 30.08
C ALA A 406 6.41 0.52 30.74
N SER A 407 5.93 1.00 31.89
CA SER A 407 6.56 2.09 32.63
C SER A 407 7.71 1.65 33.53
N ARG A 408 8.00 0.34 33.59
CA ARG A 408 9.12 -0.23 34.34
C ARG A 408 10.09 -0.92 33.39
N SER A 409 11.26 -1.28 33.90
CA SER A 409 12.16 -2.15 33.17
C SER A 409 11.50 -3.51 32.93
N LEU A 410 11.41 -3.90 31.67
CA LEU A 410 10.91 -5.22 31.29
C LEU A 410 11.86 -6.31 31.81
N PRO A 411 11.33 -7.48 32.20
CA PRO A 411 12.14 -8.59 32.71
C PRO A 411 12.88 -9.36 31.61
N PHE A 412 12.82 -8.88 30.37
CA PHE A 412 13.52 -9.37 29.19
C PHE A 412 13.95 -8.19 28.30
N ASN A 413 14.96 -8.43 27.47
CA ASN A 413 15.51 -7.51 26.49
C ASN A 413 15.30 -8.10 25.10
N THR A 414 14.49 -7.43 24.29
CA THR A 414 14.12 -7.89 22.94
C THR A 414 15.25 -7.72 21.93
N SER A 415 16.30 -6.95 22.26
CA SER A 415 17.54 -6.89 21.46
C SER A 415 18.44 -8.12 21.63
N GLN A 416 18.12 -9.01 22.56
CA GLN A 416 18.83 -10.28 22.79
C GLN A 416 17.92 -11.46 22.44
N THR A 417 18.52 -12.63 22.20
CA THR A 417 17.76 -13.87 21.96
C THR A 417 16.84 -14.18 23.14
N LEU A 418 15.53 -14.20 22.87
CA LEU A 418 14.47 -14.44 23.83
C LEU A 418 14.30 -15.93 24.09
N LYS A 419 13.73 -16.28 25.24
CA LYS A 419 13.49 -17.67 25.65
C LYS A 419 12.08 -17.91 26.17
N LEU A 420 11.68 -19.18 26.29
CA LEU A 420 10.36 -19.57 26.83
C LEU A 420 10.42 -20.36 28.15
N GLY A 421 11.61 -20.72 28.64
CA GLY A 421 11.74 -21.41 29.94
C GLY A 421 11.20 -20.54 31.07
N LYS A 422 10.35 -21.10 31.95
CA LYS A 422 9.77 -20.32 33.06
C LYS A 422 10.88 -19.73 33.93
N ASP A 423 10.84 -18.41 34.13
CA ASP A 423 11.82 -17.63 34.89
C ASP A 423 13.28 -17.75 34.43
N GLU A 424 13.52 -18.34 33.26
CA GLU A 424 14.84 -18.36 32.64
C GLU A 424 15.31 -16.94 32.32
N ARG A 425 16.64 -16.74 32.24
CA ARG A 425 17.24 -15.49 31.78
C ARG A 425 16.70 -15.13 30.39
N ASN A 426 16.25 -13.88 30.25
CA ASN A 426 15.65 -13.35 29.03
C ASN A 426 14.39 -14.09 28.54
N SER A 427 13.67 -14.74 29.46
CA SER A 427 12.42 -15.43 29.16
C SER A 427 11.25 -14.46 29.01
N LEU A 428 10.34 -14.81 28.10
CA LEU A 428 9.03 -14.16 27.98
C LEU A 428 8.00 -14.66 29.02
N LYS A 429 8.31 -15.73 29.77
CA LYS A 429 7.45 -16.33 30.81
C LYS A 429 8.02 -16.07 32.20
N ARG A 430 7.87 -14.85 32.69
CA ARG A 430 8.43 -14.40 33.97
C ARG A 430 7.36 -14.31 35.06
N SER A 431 7.70 -14.69 36.28
CA SER A 431 6.77 -14.73 37.40
C SER A 431 6.38 -13.32 37.89
N ASN A 432 7.25 -12.33 37.72
CA ASN A 432 7.03 -10.91 38.07
C ASN A 432 6.14 -10.14 37.06
N ARG A 433 5.23 -10.83 36.41
CA ARG A 433 4.23 -10.28 35.49
C ARG A 433 3.14 -9.50 36.24
N MET A 434 2.59 -8.45 35.60
CA MET A 434 1.41 -7.74 36.10
C MET A 434 0.13 -8.52 35.83
N LEU A 435 0.10 -9.26 34.72
CA LEU A 435 -1.09 -9.92 34.23
C LEU A 435 -0.76 -11.33 33.76
N TRP A 436 -1.68 -12.25 34.02
CA TRP A 436 -1.61 -13.62 33.55
C TRP A 436 -3.00 -14.19 33.34
N LEU A 437 -3.38 -14.37 32.08
CA LEU A 437 -4.72 -14.81 31.72
C LEU A 437 -4.65 -16.08 30.87
N LYS A 438 -5.53 -17.04 31.14
CA LYS A 438 -5.63 -18.27 30.35
C LYS A 438 -6.73 -18.13 29.30
N HIS A 439 -6.51 -18.72 28.13
CA HIS A 439 -7.48 -18.85 27.06
C HIS A 439 -8.43 -20.04 27.31
N GLY A 440 -9.12 -20.06 28.45
CA GLY A 440 -10.03 -21.13 28.85
C GLY A 440 -11.40 -20.59 29.23
N ASP A 441 -12.46 -21.18 28.68
CA ASP A 441 -13.83 -20.83 29.05
C ASP A 441 -14.19 -21.40 30.44
N GLY A 442 -15.16 -20.77 31.13
CA GLY A 442 -15.63 -21.23 32.44
C GLY A 442 -14.66 -20.98 33.60
N ILE A 443 -13.57 -20.24 33.39
CA ILE A 443 -12.57 -19.93 34.43
C ILE A 443 -12.87 -18.58 35.10
N HIS A 444 -12.49 -18.45 36.37
CA HIS A 444 -12.60 -17.19 37.12
C HIS A 444 -14.00 -16.54 37.11
N GLY A 445 -15.06 -17.36 36.99
CA GLY A 445 -16.44 -16.89 36.96
C GLY A 445 -16.92 -16.33 35.60
N TRP A 446 -16.11 -16.44 34.54
CA TRP A 446 -16.46 -16.00 33.20
C TRP A 446 -16.87 -17.17 32.31
N ASN A 447 -17.99 -17.03 31.60
CA ASN A 447 -18.44 -18.04 30.64
C ASN A 447 -17.50 -18.12 29.44
N ARG A 448 -16.96 -16.99 28.99
CA ARG A 448 -16.04 -16.88 27.86
C ARG A 448 -14.75 -16.18 28.28
N TRP A 449 -13.61 -16.71 27.87
CA TRP A 449 -12.33 -16.06 28.18
C TRP A 449 -12.20 -14.67 27.53
N GLU A 450 -12.84 -14.45 26.37
CA GLU A 450 -12.80 -13.15 25.68
C GLU A 450 -13.42 -12.04 26.54
N ASP A 451 -14.51 -12.33 27.25
CA ASP A 451 -15.19 -11.37 28.11
C ASP A 451 -14.31 -11.01 29.32
N MET A 452 -13.60 -12.00 29.89
CA MET A 452 -12.62 -11.79 30.95
C MET A 452 -11.47 -10.89 30.47
N PHE A 453 -10.90 -11.17 29.29
CA PHE A 453 -9.82 -10.36 28.73
C PHE A 453 -10.29 -8.93 28.48
N GLU A 454 -11.46 -8.76 27.85
CA GLU A 454 -12.02 -7.45 27.52
C GLU A 454 -12.29 -6.62 28.79
N ALA A 455 -12.91 -7.22 29.81
CA ALA A 455 -13.13 -6.56 31.10
C ALA A 455 -11.80 -6.15 31.74
N THR A 456 -10.81 -7.06 31.76
CA THR A 456 -9.50 -6.79 32.37
C THR A 456 -8.74 -5.66 31.65
N LEU A 457 -8.68 -5.71 30.31
CA LEU A 457 -8.03 -4.68 29.49
C LEU A 457 -8.69 -3.31 29.67
N ARG A 458 -10.02 -3.27 29.71
CA ARG A 458 -10.79 -2.04 29.91
C ARG A 458 -10.59 -1.46 31.30
N GLU A 459 -10.79 -2.27 32.35
CA GLU A 459 -10.85 -1.79 33.74
C GLU A 459 -9.47 -1.48 34.30
N SER A 460 -8.47 -2.30 33.97
CA SER A 460 -7.11 -2.15 34.52
C SER A 460 -6.22 -1.23 33.67
N PHE A 461 -6.46 -1.14 32.36
CA PHE A 461 -5.55 -0.46 31.44
C PHE A 461 -6.23 0.57 30.53
N GLN A 462 -7.56 0.72 30.58
CA GLN A 462 -8.33 1.60 29.69
C GLN A 462 -8.11 1.29 28.20
N ILE A 463 -7.77 0.04 27.89
CA ILE A 463 -7.59 -0.44 26.53
C ILE A 463 -8.95 -0.91 26.02
N LEU A 464 -9.44 -0.27 24.96
CA LEU A 464 -10.77 -0.50 24.39
C LEU A 464 -10.66 -1.12 23.00
N PRO A 465 -11.60 -2.00 22.61
CA PRO A 465 -11.66 -2.45 21.22
C PRO A 465 -12.02 -1.28 20.30
N SER A 466 -11.49 -1.33 19.08
CA SER A 466 -11.87 -0.47 17.96
C SER A 466 -13.34 -0.69 17.64
N VAL A 467 -14.16 0.35 17.76
CA VAL A 467 -15.56 0.32 17.32
C VAL A 467 -15.54 0.34 15.79
N ASP A 468 -15.52 -0.85 15.17
CA ASP A 468 -16.06 -1.17 13.84
C ASP A 468 -15.46 -2.49 13.36
N THR A 469 -16.24 -3.56 13.46
CA THR A 469 -16.03 -4.84 12.74
C THR A 469 -17.20 -5.82 12.93
N SER A 470 -18.11 -5.58 13.89
CA SER A 470 -19.14 -6.58 14.26
C SER A 470 -20.59 -6.22 13.88
N ARG A 471 -20.91 -4.99 13.46
CA ARG A 471 -22.32 -4.60 13.19
C ARG A 471 -22.83 -4.82 11.76
N SER A 472 -21.99 -5.30 10.83
CA SER A 472 -22.41 -5.48 9.43
C SER A 472 -22.92 -6.88 9.06
N SER A 473 -22.86 -7.89 9.95
CA SER A 473 -23.23 -9.28 9.58
C SER A 473 -24.59 -9.76 10.08
N THR A 474 -25.32 -9.01 10.92
CA THR A 474 -26.59 -9.47 11.53
C THR A 474 -27.85 -8.75 11.07
N ARG A 475 -27.78 -7.78 10.16
CA ARG A 475 -28.97 -7.03 9.70
C ARG A 475 -29.49 -7.41 8.31
N SER A 476 -28.88 -8.38 7.62
CA SER A 476 -29.29 -8.79 6.26
C SER A 476 -30.00 -10.14 6.17
N GLN A 477 -30.42 -10.75 7.29
CA GLN A 477 -31.15 -12.03 7.28
C GLN A 477 -32.58 -11.98 7.86
N ALA A 478 -33.12 -10.80 8.22
CA ALA A 478 -34.49 -10.70 8.76
C ALA A 478 -35.52 -10.07 7.79
N ALA A 479 -35.20 -9.97 6.49
CA ALA A 479 -36.09 -9.38 5.50
C ALA A 479 -36.13 -10.20 4.20
N ASN A 480 -36.38 -11.50 4.30
CA ASN A 480 -36.91 -12.25 3.16
C ASN A 480 -37.64 -13.53 3.59
N GLU A 481 -38.82 -13.38 4.19
CA GLU A 481 -39.83 -14.43 4.14
C GLU A 481 -41.20 -13.79 3.88
N ARG A 482 -41.51 -13.66 2.58
CA ARG A 482 -42.85 -13.36 2.10
C ARG A 482 -43.56 -14.68 1.79
N THR A 483 -44.65 -14.91 2.51
CA THR A 483 -45.94 -15.43 2.03
C THR A 483 -45.98 -16.71 1.19
N ARG A 484 -46.65 -17.76 1.71
CA ARG A 484 -47.99 -18.20 1.24
C ARG A 484 -48.61 -19.27 2.18
N PRO A 485 -49.93 -19.52 2.08
CA PRO A 485 -50.79 -19.82 3.23
C PRO A 485 -51.20 -21.29 3.34
N THR A 486 -51.62 -21.71 4.54
CA THR A 486 -52.54 -22.85 4.66
C THR A 486 -53.50 -22.67 5.83
N SER A 487 -54.72 -23.09 5.56
CA SER A 487 -56.00 -22.89 6.24
C SER A 487 -56.26 -23.80 7.44
N LEU A 488 -57.09 -23.27 8.35
CA LEU A 488 -58.12 -23.92 9.18
C LEU A 488 -57.84 -25.25 9.90
N GLY A 489 -58.05 -25.25 11.23
CA GLY A 489 -58.40 -26.47 11.94
C GLY A 489 -58.39 -26.42 13.48
N SER A 490 -59.49 -25.95 14.07
CA SER A 490 -60.10 -26.37 15.34
C SER A 490 -59.35 -26.30 16.69
N SER A 491 -59.95 -25.46 17.54
CA SER A 491 -60.07 -25.51 19.00
C SER A 491 -60.16 -26.92 19.61
N ARG A 492 -59.55 -27.13 20.78
CA ARG A 492 -60.25 -27.25 22.09
C ARG A 492 -59.29 -27.53 23.25
N GLU A 493 -59.58 -26.87 24.36
CA GLU A 493 -59.11 -27.16 25.71
C GLU A 493 -59.35 -28.62 26.10
N ASN A 494 -58.41 -29.21 26.84
CA ASN A 494 -58.79 -29.92 28.05
C ASN A 494 -57.64 -30.00 29.06
N THR A 495 -57.92 -29.41 30.20
CA THR A 495 -57.25 -29.54 31.50
C THR A 495 -57.22 -31.01 31.93
N ARG A 496 -56.05 -31.52 32.31
CA ARG A 496 -55.93 -32.57 33.32
C ARG A 496 -54.58 -32.49 34.02
N SER A 497 -54.68 -32.01 35.25
CA SER A 497 -53.72 -32.14 36.35
C SER A 497 -53.15 -33.56 36.45
N THR A 498 -51.83 -33.67 36.38
CA THR A 498 -51.10 -34.77 37.03
C THR A 498 -49.87 -34.16 37.68
N GLN A 499 -49.84 -34.22 39.01
CA GLN A 499 -48.69 -33.90 39.84
C GLN A 499 -47.51 -34.77 39.40
N ASN A 500 -46.40 -34.14 39.04
CA ASN A 500 -45.09 -34.77 39.04
C ASN A 500 -44.10 -33.79 39.65
N HIS A 501 -43.56 -34.16 40.80
CA HIS A 501 -42.40 -33.54 41.40
C HIS A 501 -41.21 -33.71 40.44
N THR A 502 -40.84 -32.65 39.73
CA THR A 502 -39.54 -32.57 39.05
C THR A 502 -38.76 -31.44 39.70
N ALA A 503 -37.82 -31.83 40.55
CA ALA A 503 -36.77 -30.96 41.06
C ALA A 503 -36.09 -30.28 39.88
N THR A 504 -36.25 -28.97 39.80
CA THR A 504 -35.48 -28.12 38.89
C THR A 504 -34.00 -28.26 39.28
N HIS A 505 -33.17 -28.82 38.40
CA HIS A 505 -31.72 -28.69 38.51
C HIS A 505 -31.37 -27.21 38.41
N GLU A 506 -31.22 -26.53 39.56
CA GLU A 506 -30.79 -25.14 39.61
C GLU A 506 -29.32 -25.09 39.16
N SER A 507 -29.04 -24.34 38.10
CA SER A 507 -27.68 -24.13 37.60
C SER A 507 -26.81 -23.43 38.64
N TYR A 508 -25.52 -23.76 38.69
CA TYR A 508 -24.59 -23.15 39.64
C TYR A 508 -24.60 -21.61 39.59
N SER A 509 -24.79 -20.98 40.74
CA SER A 509 -24.55 -19.55 40.97
C SER A 509 -24.14 -19.32 42.44
N HIS A 510 -23.48 -18.20 42.75
CA HIS A 510 -23.09 -17.90 44.15
C HIS A 510 -24.30 -17.77 45.08
N VAL A 511 -25.43 -17.28 44.54
CA VAL A 511 -26.71 -17.18 45.26
C VAL A 511 -27.31 -18.55 45.53
N ALA A 512 -27.31 -19.45 44.52
CA ALA A 512 -27.75 -20.83 44.68
C ALA A 512 -26.87 -21.58 45.69
N LEU A 513 -25.55 -21.39 45.63
CA LEU A 513 -24.61 -22.00 46.58
C LEU A 513 -24.85 -21.53 48.02
N LYS A 514 -25.05 -20.23 48.25
CA LYS A 514 -25.36 -19.70 49.59
C LYS A 514 -26.68 -20.24 50.12
N ARG A 515 -27.71 -20.34 49.29
CA ARG A 515 -29.01 -20.90 49.66
C ARG A 515 -28.91 -22.38 49.99
N PHE A 516 -28.19 -23.14 49.16
CA PHE A 516 -27.94 -24.56 49.35
C PHE A 516 -27.15 -24.82 50.64
N ALA A 517 -26.06 -24.08 50.85
CA ALA A 517 -25.27 -24.17 52.08
C ALA A 517 -26.08 -23.83 53.33
N ALA A 518 -26.92 -22.78 53.30
CA ALA A 518 -27.81 -22.45 54.41
C ALA A 518 -28.87 -23.53 54.69
N THR A 519 -29.39 -24.17 53.64
CA THR A 519 -30.42 -25.23 53.75
C THR A 519 -29.85 -26.52 54.35
N HIS A 520 -28.58 -26.83 54.02
CA HIS A 520 -27.91 -28.06 54.44
C HIS A 520 -26.87 -27.84 55.56
N GLY A 521 -26.82 -26.66 56.18
CA GLY A 521 -25.91 -26.36 57.28
C GLY A 521 -24.41 -26.36 56.91
N LEU A 522 -24.07 -26.12 55.65
CA LEU A 522 -22.69 -26.10 55.15
C LEU A 522 -22.05 -24.72 55.35
N GLN A 523 -20.74 -24.69 55.61
CA GLN A 523 -19.95 -23.47 55.71
C GLN A 523 -19.24 -23.16 54.39
N ILE A 524 -19.38 -21.93 53.90
CA ILE A 524 -18.65 -21.44 52.71
C ILE A 524 -17.43 -20.63 53.16
N ASP A 525 -16.24 -21.01 52.68
CA ASP A 525 -14.98 -20.27 52.86
C ASP A 525 -14.50 -19.84 51.46
N ASP A 526 -14.85 -18.60 51.09
CA ASP A 526 -14.57 -18.02 49.77
C ASP A 526 -13.29 -17.17 49.82
N ARG A 527 -12.22 -17.67 49.20
CA ARG A 527 -10.94 -16.96 49.08
C ARG A 527 -10.65 -16.48 47.66
N THR A 528 -11.65 -16.48 46.78
CA THR A 528 -11.47 -16.17 45.36
C THR A 528 -10.99 -14.74 45.11
N ALA A 529 -11.44 -13.77 45.93
CA ALA A 529 -10.99 -12.38 45.88
C ALA A 529 -9.49 -12.19 46.21
N LEU A 530 -8.87 -13.19 46.86
CA LEU A 530 -7.44 -13.21 47.21
C LEU A 530 -6.64 -14.22 46.36
N GLY A 531 -7.23 -14.74 45.27
CA GLY A 531 -6.59 -15.74 44.40
C GLY A 531 -6.55 -17.16 44.97
N GLY A 532 -7.36 -17.47 45.99
CA GLY A 532 -7.56 -18.81 46.54
C GLY A 532 -8.84 -19.50 46.04
N ASN A 533 -9.08 -20.73 46.51
CA ASN A 533 -10.25 -21.53 46.09
C ASN A 533 -11.52 -21.17 46.87
N LEU A 534 -12.68 -21.51 46.30
CA LEU A 534 -13.96 -21.48 46.97
C LEU A 534 -14.22 -22.83 47.66
N TRP A 535 -14.34 -22.84 48.99
CA TRP A 535 -14.56 -24.05 49.77
C TRP A 535 -15.99 -24.14 50.30
N VAL A 536 -16.55 -25.35 50.29
CA VAL A 536 -17.77 -25.74 50.99
C VAL A 536 -17.39 -26.83 52.00
N ARG A 537 -17.52 -26.52 53.29
CA ARG A 537 -17.15 -27.39 54.40
C ARG A 537 -18.40 -27.86 55.12
N GLY A 538 -18.48 -29.14 55.45
CA GLY A 538 -19.65 -29.77 56.06
C GLY A 538 -19.70 -31.26 55.70
N ASP A 539 -20.74 -31.94 56.21
CA ASP A 539 -20.86 -33.40 56.24
C ASP A 539 -20.49 -34.07 54.91
N GLU A 540 -19.32 -34.71 54.85
CA GLU A 540 -18.74 -35.28 53.62
C GLU A 540 -19.46 -36.58 53.21
N ASP A 541 -20.30 -37.14 54.09
CA ASP A 541 -20.95 -38.44 53.94
C ASP A 541 -22.39 -38.37 53.38
N ASP A 542 -22.92 -37.17 53.10
CA ASP A 542 -24.23 -37.01 52.46
C ASP A 542 -24.11 -37.10 50.92
N GLY A 543 -24.53 -38.24 50.37
CA GLY A 543 -24.48 -38.53 48.94
C GLY A 543 -25.29 -37.56 48.06
N HIS A 544 -26.34 -36.93 48.60
CA HIS A 544 -27.11 -35.94 47.83
C HIS A 544 -26.37 -34.61 47.74
N ILE A 545 -25.75 -34.16 48.83
CA ILE A 545 -24.92 -32.95 48.87
C ILE A 545 -23.72 -33.09 47.92
N GLY A 546 -23.07 -34.25 47.96
CA GLY A 546 -21.94 -34.53 47.08
C GLY A 546 -22.31 -34.52 45.60
N GLN A 547 -23.50 -35.03 45.24
CA GLN A 547 -23.96 -35.05 43.85
C GLN A 547 -24.26 -33.65 43.31
N VAL A 548 -24.96 -32.81 44.09
CA VAL A 548 -25.26 -31.43 43.69
C VAL A 548 -23.98 -30.59 43.57
N LEU A 549 -23.04 -30.75 44.51
CA LEU A 549 -21.76 -30.05 44.46
C LEU A 549 -20.89 -30.52 43.28
N ALA A 550 -20.88 -31.82 42.96
CA ALA A 550 -20.21 -32.36 41.78
C ALA A 550 -20.84 -31.85 40.47
N ASP A 551 -22.17 -31.80 40.38
CA ASP A 551 -22.90 -31.25 39.23
C ASP A 551 -22.61 -29.75 39.05
N TRP A 552 -22.34 -29.04 40.15
CA TRP A 552 -21.88 -27.65 40.16
C TRP A 552 -20.36 -27.50 39.95
N GLY A 553 -19.62 -28.59 39.74
CA GLY A 553 -18.20 -28.60 39.42
C GLY A 553 -17.26 -28.42 40.62
N PHE A 554 -17.70 -28.75 41.84
CA PHE A 554 -16.82 -28.85 43.00
C PHE A 554 -16.15 -30.23 43.05
N HIS A 555 -14.92 -30.25 43.58
CA HIS A 555 -14.15 -31.46 43.81
C HIS A 555 -14.00 -31.74 45.30
N VAL A 556 -14.21 -32.99 45.73
CA VAL A 556 -14.00 -33.39 47.12
C VAL A 556 -12.50 -33.49 47.43
N LYS A 557 -12.10 -32.97 48.59
CA LYS A 557 -10.79 -33.23 49.17
C LYS A 557 -11.00 -33.91 50.53
N PRO A 558 -10.68 -35.21 50.67
CA PRO A 558 -10.95 -35.97 51.88
C PRO A 558 -10.46 -35.26 53.15
N GLY A 559 -11.36 -35.09 54.13
CA GLY A 559 -11.07 -34.44 55.41
C GLY A 559 -10.90 -32.92 55.35
N LYS A 560 -11.31 -32.26 54.25
CA LYS A 560 -11.23 -30.79 54.09
C LYS A 560 -12.49 -30.15 53.49
N GLY A 561 -13.38 -30.92 52.88
CA GLY A 561 -14.58 -30.47 52.19
C GLY A 561 -14.43 -30.40 50.67
N TRP A 562 -15.40 -29.74 50.05
CA TRP A 562 -15.51 -29.57 48.61
C TRP A 562 -14.89 -28.24 48.17
N TRP A 563 -14.19 -28.21 47.05
CA TRP A 563 -13.55 -26.99 46.55
C TRP A 563 -13.74 -26.79 45.06
N LYS A 564 -13.75 -25.52 44.65
CA LYS A 564 -13.86 -25.07 43.26
C LYS A 564 -12.86 -23.95 42.98
#